data_AF-A0A517XWC1-F1
#
_entry.id   AF-A0A517XWC1-F1
#
_cell.length_a   1.000
_cell.length_b   1.000
_cell.length_c   1.000
_cell.angle_alpha   90.00
_cell.angle_beta   90.00
_cell.angle_gamma   90.00
#
_symmetry.space_group_name_H-M   'P 1'
#
loop_
_entity.id
_entity.type
_entity.pdbx_description
1 polymer ?
#
loop_
_entity_poly.entity_id
_entity_poly.type
_entity_poly.pdbx_seq_one_letter_code
_entity_poly.pdbx_strand_id
1 'polypeptide(L)'
;MLTPGNLKLGGRRIWGFALPSGTPAVCPGMSPTCSGCCYAAAVERYRPAAAAKYRRNLRASRRRGFVRRLVAFLVAHRIRVVRVHTGGDFYSPRYARKWLAVARRAPGVTFFGYTRGWRVPAIKAVVNRLAALPNFVVWYSCDRDTGVPADVPAGVRLAWLSAAAGDVAPAGVDLVFRARALRRRPVAPGGPPVCPAEDGVPRPRRATCDGCGRCWHPAPGTHRTPLPVIDPTEPR
;
A
#
# COMPACT_ATOMS: atom_id res chain seq x y z
N MET A 1 7.14 -15.84 2.01
CA MET A 1 5.74 -15.92 2.46
C MET A 1 5.35 -14.61 3.13
N LEU A 2 4.07 -14.45 3.52
CA LEU A 2 3.57 -13.32 4.32
C LEU A 2 4.31 -13.25 5.67
N THR A 3 4.39 -12.06 6.27
CA THR A 3 4.90 -11.88 7.64
C THR A 3 4.06 -10.95 8.48
N PRO A 4 3.90 -11.23 9.78
CA PRO A 4 3.12 -10.38 10.67
C PRO A 4 3.84 -9.07 10.92
N GLY A 5 3.09 -7.97 10.82
CA GLY A 5 3.48 -6.67 11.35
C GLY A 5 4.73 -6.02 10.74
N ASN A 6 5.04 -4.88 11.33
CA ASN A 6 6.30 -4.13 11.33
C ASN A 6 6.05 -2.79 12.05
N LEU A 7 7.07 -1.95 12.19
CA LEU A 7 6.96 -0.65 12.86
C LEU A 7 5.81 0.25 12.36
N LYS A 8 5.40 0.11 11.09
CA LYS A 8 4.28 0.88 10.51
C LYS A 8 2.95 0.12 10.57
N LEU A 9 2.96 -1.18 10.32
CA LEU A 9 1.76 -2.01 10.31
C LEU A 9 1.21 -2.29 11.72
N GLY A 10 2.08 -2.22 12.73
CA GLY A 10 1.78 -2.60 14.11
C GLY A 10 2.13 -4.05 14.39
N GLY A 11 1.45 -4.64 15.38
CA GLY A 11 1.83 -5.90 16.02
C GLY A 11 1.64 -7.12 15.12
N ARG A 12 0.48 -7.77 15.22
CA ARG A 12 0.21 -9.05 14.52
C ARG A 12 -1.10 -9.08 13.71
N ARG A 13 -1.90 -8.02 13.75
CA ARG A 13 -3.20 -7.93 13.05
C ARG A 13 -3.04 -7.93 11.52
N ILE A 14 -2.02 -7.21 11.02
CA ILE A 14 -1.80 -7.05 9.58
C ILE A 14 -0.56 -7.82 9.14
N TRP A 15 -0.69 -8.63 8.09
CA TRP A 15 0.40 -9.38 7.48
C TRP A 15 0.84 -8.75 6.15
N GLY A 16 2.14 -8.59 5.96
CA GLY A 16 2.72 -7.99 4.75
C GLY A 16 3.25 -9.02 3.76
N PHE A 17 2.98 -8.82 2.46
CA PHE A 17 3.71 -9.44 1.37
C PHE A 17 4.65 -8.41 0.72
N ALA A 18 5.90 -8.77 0.45
CA ALA A 18 6.88 -7.86 -0.14
C ALA A 18 7.61 -8.52 -1.32
N LEU A 19 7.92 -7.71 -2.32
CA LEU A 19 8.80 -8.03 -3.43
C LEU A 19 10.01 -7.08 -3.43
N PRO A 20 11.07 -7.38 -4.21
CA PRO A 20 12.16 -6.44 -4.41
C PRO A 20 11.63 -5.14 -5.03
N SER A 21 12.20 -4.01 -4.63
CA SER A 21 11.69 -2.68 -5.03
C SER A 21 12.71 -1.91 -5.84
N GLY A 22 12.26 -0.84 -6.51
CA GLY A 22 13.14 0.14 -7.14
C GLY A 22 13.73 -0.29 -8.49
N THR A 23 13.16 -1.29 -9.15
CA THR A 23 13.53 -1.65 -10.52
C THR A 23 12.30 -1.66 -11.43
N PRO A 24 12.42 -1.25 -12.71
CA PRO A 24 11.30 -1.31 -13.66
C PRO A 24 10.73 -2.72 -13.84
N ALA A 25 11.57 -3.76 -13.66
CA ALA A 25 11.16 -5.16 -13.75
C ALA A 25 10.17 -5.61 -12.65
N VAL A 26 10.13 -4.91 -11.51
CA VAL A 26 9.18 -5.21 -10.41
C VAL A 26 8.21 -4.06 -10.15
N CYS A 27 8.62 -2.83 -10.42
CA CYS A 27 7.86 -1.60 -10.25
C CYS A 27 7.67 -0.89 -11.60
N PRO A 28 6.91 -1.46 -12.55
CA PRO A 28 6.86 -0.95 -13.92
C PRO A 28 6.19 0.44 -14.03
N GLY A 29 5.41 0.85 -13.03
CA GLY A 29 4.80 2.18 -12.94
C GLY A 29 5.62 3.21 -12.17
N MET A 30 6.88 2.93 -11.81
CA MET A 30 7.69 3.87 -11.02
C MET A 30 7.90 5.23 -11.70
N SER A 31 7.99 6.29 -10.92
CA SER A 31 8.38 7.64 -11.35
C SER A 31 9.78 7.99 -10.81
N PRO A 32 10.44 9.02 -11.37
CA PRO A 32 11.66 9.57 -10.80
C PRO A 32 11.52 9.91 -9.31
N THR A 33 10.43 10.57 -8.92
CA THR A 33 10.13 10.96 -7.53
C THR A 33 10.05 9.75 -6.60
N CYS A 34 9.31 8.71 -6.97
CA CYS A 34 9.19 7.52 -6.11
C CYS A 34 10.49 6.71 -6.06
N SER A 35 11.28 6.72 -7.15
CA SER A 35 12.59 6.06 -7.21
C SER A 35 13.58 6.75 -6.28
N GLY A 36 13.66 8.08 -6.34
CA GLY A 36 14.57 8.91 -5.55
C GLY A 36 14.37 8.78 -4.03
N CYS A 37 13.16 8.53 -3.57
CA CYS A 37 12.85 8.36 -2.14
C CYS A 37 12.35 6.96 -1.74
N CYS A 38 12.63 5.92 -2.54
CA CYS A 38 12.10 4.57 -2.32
C CYS A 38 12.55 3.96 -0.97
N TYR A 39 11.66 3.97 0.02
CA TYR A 39 11.97 3.44 1.36
C TYR A 39 12.26 1.93 1.32
N ALA A 40 11.59 1.17 0.45
CA ALA A 40 11.73 -0.28 0.41
C ALA A 40 13.10 -0.69 -0.16
N ALA A 41 13.55 -0.03 -1.24
CA ALA A 41 14.89 -0.23 -1.78
C ALA A 41 15.98 0.19 -0.77
N ALA A 42 15.76 1.27 0.01
CA ALA A 42 16.65 1.63 1.11
C ALA A 42 16.71 0.54 2.18
N VAL A 43 15.58 -0.02 2.62
CA VAL A 43 15.56 -1.13 3.59
C VAL A 43 16.30 -2.35 3.06
N GLU A 44 16.12 -2.72 1.79
CA GLU A 44 16.78 -3.86 1.17
C GLU A 44 18.30 -3.75 1.15
N ARG A 45 18.85 -2.52 0.98
CA ARG A 45 20.30 -2.27 1.01
C ARG A 45 20.95 -2.59 2.36
N TYR A 46 20.32 -2.22 3.47
CA TYR A 46 20.90 -2.39 4.81
C TYR A 46 20.35 -3.62 5.58
N ARG A 47 19.39 -4.36 5.00
CA ARG A 47 18.78 -5.56 5.63
C ARG A 47 18.83 -6.76 4.66
N PRO A 48 19.99 -7.44 4.52
CA PRO A 48 20.17 -8.50 3.53
C PRO A 48 19.20 -9.68 3.69
N ALA A 49 18.81 -10.02 4.94
CA ALA A 49 17.80 -11.05 5.20
C ALA A 49 16.42 -10.68 4.63
N ALA A 50 16.02 -9.40 4.71
CA ALA A 50 14.78 -8.90 4.11
C ALA A 50 14.87 -8.98 2.59
N ALA A 51 15.96 -8.50 1.99
CA ALA A 51 16.19 -8.56 0.55
C ALA A 51 16.15 -10.00 0.01
N ALA A 52 16.81 -10.95 0.70
CA ALA A 52 16.78 -12.37 0.34
C ALA A 52 15.35 -12.95 0.39
N LYS A 53 14.57 -12.58 1.41
CA LYS A 53 13.17 -12.97 1.53
C LYS A 53 12.32 -12.40 0.40
N TYR A 54 12.53 -11.15 0.00
CA TYR A 54 11.79 -10.51 -1.08
C TYR A 54 12.10 -11.17 -2.42
N ARG A 55 13.38 -11.50 -2.69
CA ARG A 55 13.78 -12.30 -3.86
C ARG A 55 13.11 -13.69 -3.86
N ARG A 56 13.03 -14.37 -2.71
CA ARG A 56 12.28 -15.63 -2.57
C ARG A 56 10.80 -15.45 -2.88
N ASN A 57 10.18 -14.38 -2.41
CA ASN A 57 8.78 -14.05 -2.71
C ASN A 57 8.56 -13.80 -4.20
N LEU A 58 9.46 -13.09 -4.88
CA LEU A 58 9.39 -12.86 -6.32
C LEU A 58 9.45 -14.19 -7.08
N ARG A 59 10.42 -15.06 -6.77
CA ARG A 59 10.50 -16.41 -7.35
C ARG A 59 9.23 -17.23 -7.09
N ALA A 60 8.73 -17.24 -5.86
CA ALA A 60 7.50 -17.95 -5.50
C ALA A 60 6.29 -17.42 -6.27
N SER A 61 6.18 -16.10 -6.43
CA SER A 61 5.09 -15.44 -7.15
C SER A 61 5.01 -15.81 -8.63
N ARG A 62 6.13 -16.21 -9.25
CA ARG A 62 6.18 -16.64 -10.65
C ARG A 62 5.68 -18.08 -10.84
N ARG A 63 5.81 -18.94 -9.83
CA ARG A 63 5.38 -20.35 -9.90
C ARG A 63 3.86 -20.51 -10.10
N ARG A 64 3.45 -21.61 -10.74
CA ARG A 64 2.04 -21.97 -10.97
C ARG A 64 1.26 -22.12 -9.64
N GLY A 65 1.84 -22.83 -8.67
CA GLY A 65 1.22 -23.10 -7.36
C GLY A 65 1.20 -21.92 -6.36
N PHE A 66 1.52 -20.69 -6.77
CA PHE A 66 1.56 -19.53 -5.86
C PHE A 66 0.21 -19.30 -5.16
N VAL A 67 -0.89 -19.25 -5.92
CA VAL A 67 -2.24 -18.99 -5.38
C VAL A 67 -2.62 -20.04 -4.34
N ARG A 68 -2.49 -21.33 -4.67
CA ARG A 68 -2.81 -22.45 -3.77
C ARG A 68 -2.04 -22.35 -2.46
N ARG A 69 -0.72 -22.15 -2.54
CA ARG A 69 0.13 -22.04 -1.34
C ARG A 69 -0.20 -20.82 -0.49
N LEU A 70 -0.49 -19.69 -1.12
CA LEU A 70 -0.81 -18.47 -0.38
C LEU A 70 -2.16 -18.60 0.34
N VAL A 71 -3.18 -19.16 -0.32
CA VAL A 71 -4.49 -19.41 0.32
C VAL A 71 -4.36 -20.40 1.48
N ALA A 72 -3.63 -21.50 1.30
CA ALA A 72 -3.36 -22.44 2.40
C ALA A 72 -2.65 -21.76 3.58
N PHE A 73 -1.69 -20.86 3.31
CA PHE A 73 -1.02 -20.09 4.34
C PHE A 73 -1.96 -19.14 5.08
N LEU A 74 -2.89 -18.47 4.39
CA LEU A 74 -3.89 -17.61 5.02
C LEU A 74 -4.75 -18.39 6.02
N VAL A 75 -5.21 -19.58 5.63
CA VAL A 75 -6.04 -20.46 6.46
C VAL A 75 -5.24 -20.98 7.67
N ALA A 76 -4.06 -21.57 7.43
CA ALA A 76 -3.25 -22.17 8.48
C ALA A 76 -2.86 -21.18 9.58
N HIS A 77 -2.66 -19.91 9.22
CA HIS A 77 -2.29 -18.85 10.16
C HIS A 77 -3.45 -17.95 10.59
N ARG A 78 -4.70 -18.28 10.21
CA ARG A 78 -5.91 -17.50 10.51
C ARG A 78 -5.76 -16.00 10.23
N ILE A 79 -5.11 -15.67 9.11
CA ILE A 79 -4.79 -14.28 8.75
C ILE A 79 -6.05 -13.56 8.31
N ARG A 80 -6.34 -12.40 8.92
CA ARG A 80 -7.55 -11.60 8.60
C ARG A 80 -7.28 -10.35 7.77
N VAL A 81 -6.08 -9.77 7.86
CA VAL A 81 -5.73 -8.55 7.11
C VAL A 81 -4.37 -8.71 6.44
N VAL A 82 -4.31 -8.46 5.13
CA VAL A 82 -3.10 -8.56 4.31
C VAL A 82 -2.80 -7.24 3.61
N ARG A 83 -1.62 -6.68 3.88
CA ARG A 83 -1.03 -5.65 3.02
C ARG A 83 -0.31 -6.31 1.86
N VAL A 84 -0.91 -6.21 0.69
CA VAL A 84 -0.31 -6.57 -0.59
C VAL A 84 0.72 -5.49 -0.93
N HIS A 85 1.99 -5.88 -0.98
CA HIS A 85 3.15 -5.01 -1.21
C HIS A 85 3.44 -4.03 -0.05
N THR A 86 4.29 -4.47 0.88
CA THR A 86 5.09 -3.57 1.73
C THR A 86 6.38 -3.13 1.03
N GLY A 87 6.64 -3.66 -0.17
CA GLY A 87 7.74 -3.38 -1.08
C GLY A 87 7.44 -4.06 -2.43
N GLY A 88 7.97 -3.50 -3.51
CA GLY A 88 7.65 -3.83 -4.90
C GLY A 88 6.24 -3.43 -5.32
N ASP A 89 5.80 -3.91 -6.49
CA ASP A 89 4.47 -3.60 -7.06
C ASP A 89 3.92 -4.81 -7.86
N PHE A 90 2.73 -4.66 -8.44
CA PHE A 90 2.22 -5.53 -9.49
C PHE A 90 3.11 -5.41 -10.73
N TYR A 91 4.03 -6.36 -10.91
CA TYR A 91 5.00 -6.35 -12.01
C TYR A 91 4.48 -6.89 -13.35
N SER A 92 3.29 -7.50 -13.38
CA SER A 92 2.66 -7.98 -14.62
C SER A 92 1.16 -8.20 -14.44
N PRO A 93 0.37 -8.18 -15.52
CA PRO A 93 -1.06 -8.54 -15.48
C PRO A 93 -1.27 -9.96 -14.95
N ARG A 94 -0.39 -10.90 -15.33
CA ARG A 94 -0.41 -12.28 -14.86
C ARG A 94 -0.26 -12.37 -13.35
N TYR A 95 0.64 -11.58 -12.76
CA TYR A 95 0.83 -11.56 -11.32
C TYR A 95 -0.34 -10.88 -10.59
N ALA A 96 -0.86 -9.77 -11.12
CA ALA A 96 -2.07 -9.13 -10.59
C ALA A 96 -3.26 -10.11 -10.56
N ARG A 97 -3.46 -10.92 -11.61
CA ARG A 97 -4.52 -11.95 -11.66
C ARG A 97 -4.34 -13.03 -10.59
N LYS A 98 -3.12 -13.30 -10.14
CA LYS A 98 -2.89 -14.24 -9.02
C LYS A 98 -3.44 -13.66 -7.71
N TRP A 99 -3.24 -12.38 -7.44
CA TRP A 99 -3.85 -11.73 -6.28
C TRP A 99 -5.36 -11.65 -6.39
N LEU A 100 -5.90 -11.43 -7.60
CA LEU A 100 -7.35 -11.49 -7.83
C LEU A 100 -7.92 -12.87 -7.48
N ALA A 101 -7.25 -13.94 -7.89
CA ALA A 101 -7.63 -15.29 -7.55
C ALA A 101 -7.50 -15.59 -6.04
N VAL A 102 -6.47 -15.05 -5.37
CA VAL A 102 -6.30 -15.19 -3.91
C VAL A 102 -7.45 -14.50 -3.16
N ALA A 103 -7.75 -13.25 -3.51
CA ALA A 103 -8.80 -12.47 -2.85
C ALA A 103 -10.19 -13.12 -3.00
N ARG A 104 -10.51 -13.65 -4.19
CA ARG A 104 -11.75 -14.40 -4.43
C ARG A 104 -11.86 -15.70 -3.64
N ARG A 105 -10.72 -16.39 -3.41
CA ARG A 105 -10.68 -17.66 -2.66
C ARG A 105 -10.59 -17.48 -1.14
N ALA A 106 -10.43 -16.25 -0.68
CA ALA A 106 -10.32 -15.91 0.74
C ALA A 106 -11.22 -14.72 1.09
N PRO A 107 -12.56 -14.83 0.91
CA PRO A 107 -13.48 -13.71 1.11
C PRO A 107 -13.48 -13.16 2.55
N GLY A 108 -13.14 -13.99 3.54
CA GLY A 108 -13.02 -13.57 4.94
C GLY A 108 -11.74 -12.80 5.29
N VAL A 109 -10.84 -12.58 4.32
CA VAL A 109 -9.59 -11.84 4.48
C VAL A 109 -9.69 -10.50 3.78
N THR A 110 -9.39 -9.42 4.49
CA THR A 110 -9.28 -8.07 3.93
C THR A 110 -7.89 -7.85 3.36
N PHE A 111 -7.83 -7.55 2.07
CA PHE A 111 -6.60 -7.18 1.38
C PHE A 111 -6.56 -5.68 1.17
N PHE A 112 -5.36 -5.10 1.19
CA PHE A 112 -5.17 -3.73 0.72
C PHE A 112 -3.76 -3.55 0.16
N GLY A 113 -3.60 -2.63 -0.78
CA GLY A 113 -2.30 -2.40 -1.41
C GLY A 113 -2.22 -1.07 -2.13
N TYR A 114 -0.99 -0.59 -2.30
CA TYR A 114 -0.67 0.65 -3.01
C TYR A 114 0.06 0.27 -4.29
N THR A 115 -0.34 0.86 -5.41
CA THR A 115 0.25 0.52 -6.70
C THR A 115 0.39 1.74 -7.58
N ARG A 116 1.51 1.83 -8.32
CA ARG A 116 1.64 2.70 -9.51
C ARG A 116 1.42 1.93 -10.80
N GLY A 117 1.15 0.63 -10.72
CA GLY A 117 0.80 -0.23 -11.84
C GLY A 117 -0.44 0.23 -12.62
N TRP A 118 -1.24 1.16 -12.10
CA TRP A 118 -2.30 1.83 -12.85
C TRP A 118 -1.78 2.60 -14.07
N ARG A 119 -0.49 2.98 -14.10
CA ARG A 119 0.18 3.59 -15.26
C ARG A 119 0.46 2.59 -16.39
N VAL A 120 0.29 1.29 -16.14
CA VAL A 120 0.45 0.23 -17.14
C VAL A 120 -0.95 -0.30 -17.47
N PRO A 121 -1.53 -0.01 -18.65
CA PRO A 121 -2.94 -0.29 -18.95
C PRO A 121 -3.38 -1.73 -18.67
N ALA A 122 -2.56 -2.72 -19.07
CA ALA A 122 -2.85 -4.13 -18.85
C ALA A 122 -2.85 -4.53 -17.36
N ILE A 123 -2.10 -3.82 -16.50
CA ILE A 123 -2.10 -4.01 -15.05
C ILE A 123 -3.27 -3.25 -14.43
N LYS A 124 -3.52 -1.99 -14.85
CA LYS A 124 -4.69 -1.19 -14.45
C LYS A 124 -5.99 -1.97 -14.57
N ALA A 125 -6.21 -2.61 -15.72
CA ALA A 125 -7.41 -3.42 -15.96
C ALA A 125 -7.65 -4.52 -14.91
N VAL A 126 -6.58 -5.16 -14.42
CA VAL A 126 -6.69 -6.20 -13.39
C VAL A 126 -6.83 -5.59 -11.99
N VAL A 127 -6.12 -4.49 -11.72
CA VAL A 127 -6.21 -3.75 -10.46
C VAL A 127 -7.61 -3.17 -10.26
N ASN A 128 -8.29 -2.71 -11.32
CA ASN A 128 -9.68 -2.24 -11.23
C ASN A 128 -10.63 -3.36 -10.82
N ARG A 129 -10.39 -4.57 -11.33
CA ARG A 129 -11.14 -5.76 -10.92
C ARG A 129 -10.85 -6.18 -9.48
N LEU A 130 -9.65 -5.90 -8.96
CA LEU A 130 -9.35 -6.06 -7.54
C LEU A 130 -10.17 -5.05 -6.72
N ALA A 131 -10.18 -3.78 -7.11
CA ALA A 131 -10.91 -2.71 -6.42
C ALA A 131 -12.44 -2.94 -6.38
N ALA A 132 -12.98 -3.72 -7.33
CA ALA A 132 -14.37 -4.12 -7.33
C ALA A 132 -14.71 -5.25 -6.34
N LEU A 133 -13.72 -5.89 -5.70
CA LEU A 133 -13.98 -6.91 -4.68
C LEU A 133 -14.24 -6.26 -3.32
N PRO A 134 -15.27 -6.70 -2.57
CA PRO A 134 -15.63 -6.13 -1.27
C PRO A 134 -14.52 -6.33 -0.21
N ASN A 135 -13.62 -7.30 -0.43
CA ASN A 135 -12.53 -7.62 0.47
C ASN A 135 -11.17 -7.10 -0.01
N PHE A 136 -11.10 -6.18 -0.98
CA PHE A 136 -9.83 -5.62 -1.45
C PHE A 136 -9.87 -4.08 -1.59
N VAL A 137 -9.12 -3.38 -0.74
CA VAL A 137 -8.96 -1.92 -0.81
C VAL A 137 -7.75 -1.55 -1.68
N VAL A 138 -8.00 -0.98 -2.86
CA VAL A 138 -6.94 -0.55 -3.78
C VAL A 138 -6.63 0.93 -3.60
N TRP A 139 -5.34 1.22 -3.47
CA TRP A 139 -4.81 2.57 -3.47
C TRP A 139 -3.96 2.81 -4.73
N TYR A 140 -4.38 3.73 -5.58
CA TYR A 140 -3.50 4.28 -6.60
C TYR A 140 -2.51 5.22 -5.94
N SER A 141 -1.24 4.86 -5.99
CA SER A 141 -0.18 5.73 -5.51
C SER A 141 0.21 6.71 -6.60
N CYS A 142 0.25 7.98 -6.23
CA CYS A 142 0.53 9.11 -7.09
C CYS A 142 1.66 9.95 -6.49
N ASP A 143 2.29 10.78 -7.30
CA ASP A 143 3.24 11.82 -6.90
C ASP A 143 3.26 12.92 -7.99
N ARG A 144 4.10 13.94 -7.76
CA ARG A 144 4.24 15.09 -8.66
C ARG A 144 4.55 14.72 -10.11
N ASP A 145 5.28 13.63 -10.35
CA ASP A 145 5.65 13.23 -11.72
C ASP A 145 4.57 12.38 -12.38
N THR A 146 3.76 11.65 -11.59
CA THR A 146 2.66 10.84 -12.15
C THR A 146 1.38 11.64 -12.35
N GLY A 147 1.23 12.74 -11.61
CA GLY A 147 -0.08 13.38 -11.41
C GLY A 147 -1.09 12.41 -10.79
N VAL A 148 -2.37 12.76 -10.93
CA VAL A 148 -3.50 11.87 -10.60
C VAL A 148 -4.11 11.31 -11.89
N PRO A 149 -4.59 10.05 -11.92
CA PRO A 149 -5.24 9.50 -13.10
C PRO A 149 -6.57 10.21 -13.38
N ALA A 150 -6.84 10.49 -14.67
CA ALA A 150 -8.09 11.11 -15.11
C ALA A 150 -9.33 10.22 -14.86
N ASP A 151 -9.17 8.91 -15.03
CA ASP A 151 -10.21 7.91 -14.77
C ASP A 151 -9.86 7.10 -13.52
N VAL A 152 -10.66 7.29 -12.46
CA VAL A 152 -10.54 6.60 -11.19
C VAL A 152 -11.82 5.85 -10.83
N PRO A 153 -11.80 4.51 -10.79
CA PRO A 153 -12.98 3.74 -10.39
C PRO A 153 -13.44 4.08 -8.97
N ALA A 154 -14.76 3.99 -8.73
CA ALA A 154 -15.37 4.30 -7.43
C ALA A 154 -14.72 3.55 -6.24
N GLY A 155 -14.35 2.28 -6.41
CA GLY A 155 -13.71 1.45 -5.37
C GLY A 155 -12.22 1.70 -5.15
N VAL A 156 -11.61 2.64 -5.87
CA VAL A 156 -10.19 2.98 -5.74
C VAL A 156 -10.03 4.25 -4.91
N ARG A 157 -8.97 4.31 -4.09
CA ARG A 157 -8.53 5.51 -3.35
C ARG A 157 -7.20 6.05 -3.90
N LEU A 158 -6.93 7.34 -3.76
CA LEU A 158 -5.69 8.01 -4.15
C LEU A 158 -4.78 8.24 -2.94
N ALA A 159 -3.55 7.76 -3.05
CA ALA A 159 -2.48 8.02 -2.10
C ALA A 159 -1.41 8.91 -2.73
N TRP A 160 -1.27 10.14 -2.27
CA TRP A 160 -0.24 11.07 -2.75
C TRP A 160 1.06 10.90 -1.97
N LEU A 161 2.19 10.80 -2.66
CA LEU A 161 3.52 10.82 -2.05
C LEU A 161 4.12 12.23 -2.17
N SER A 162 4.23 12.91 -1.03
CA SER A 162 5.00 14.15 -0.86
C SER A 162 6.46 13.77 -0.56
N ALA A 163 7.35 14.01 -1.52
CA ALA A 163 8.78 13.70 -1.44
C ALA A 163 9.63 14.90 -1.00
N ALA A 164 9.16 16.12 -1.27
CA ALA A 164 9.80 17.37 -0.86
C ALA A 164 8.83 18.31 -0.12
N ALA A 165 9.37 19.29 0.61
CA ALA A 165 8.57 20.21 1.42
C ALA A 165 7.60 21.07 0.60
N GLY A 166 7.93 21.37 -0.65
CA GLY A 166 7.08 22.12 -1.59
C GLY A 166 6.10 21.26 -2.40
N ASP A 167 6.07 19.93 -2.20
CA ASP A 167 5.13 19.08 -2.93
C ASP A 167 3.70 19.29 -2.39
N VAL A 168 2.88 19.98 -3.16
CA VAL A 168 1.46 20.20 -2.86
C VAL A 168 0.65 19.04 -3.45
N ALA A 169 -0.16 18.39 -2.63
CA ALA A 169 -1.06 17.36 -3.12
C ALA A 169 -2.27 17.99 -3.83
N PRO A 170 -2.67 17.51 -5.02
CA PRO A 170 -3.87 17.98 -5.69
C PRO A 170 -5.13 17.77 -4.85
N ALA A 171 -6.17 18.55 -5.11
CA ALA A 171 -7.49 18.31 -4.54
C ALA A 171 -8.01 16.90 -4.91
N GLY A 172 -8.83 16.30 -4.04
CA GLY A 172 -9.43 14.99 -4.29
C GLY A 172 -8.52 13.78 -4.01
N VAL A 173 -7.33 13.97 -3.44
CA VAL A 173 -6.54 12.86 -2.89
C VAL A 173 -7.10 12.42 -1.53
N ASP A 174 -7.13 11.10 -1.28
CA ASP A 174 -7.71 10.55 -0.05
C ASP A 174 -6.72 10.53 1.12
N LEU A 175 -5.42 10.40 0.84
CA LEU A 175 -4.38 10.34 1.86
C LEU A 175 -3.01 10.77 1.33
N VAL A 176 -2.28 11.58 2.09
CA VAL A 176 -0.90 11.97 1.81
C VAL A 176 0.07 11.13 2.65
N PHE A 177 1.09 10.59 2.00
CA PHE A 177 2.28 9.97 2.58
C PHE A 177 3.47 10.91 2.39
N ARG A 178 4.38 10.94 3.36
CA ARG A 178 5.53 11.85 3.36
C ARG A 178 6.82 11.08 3.34
N ALA A 179 7.79 11.50 2.53
CA ALA A 179 9.14 10.96 2.59
C ALA A 179 9.76 11.14 3.99
N ARG A 180 10.68 10.25 4.37
CA ARG A 180 11.24 10.19 5.74
C ARG A 180 11.79 11.53 6.21
N ALA A 181 12.42 12.31 5.33
CA ALA A 181 13.00 13.61 5.63
C ALA A 181 11.97 14.63 6.15
N LEU A 182 10.72 14.54 5.69
CA LEU A 182 9.67 15.50 6.02
C LEU A 182 9.01 15.21 7.38
N ARG A 183 9.08 13.97 7.87
CA ARG A 183 8.31 13.47 9.02
C ARG A 183 8.75 14.03 10.38
N ARG A 184 9.86 14.79 10.43
CA ARG A 184 10.33 15.45 11.66
C ARG A 184 9.57 16.73 11.96
N ARG A 185 8.92 17.33 10.96
CA ARG A 185 8.14 18.55 11.10
C ARG A 185 6.65 18.19 11.06
N PRO A 186 5.86 18.58 12.07
CA PRO A 186 4.41 18.44 12.04
C PRO A 186 3.82 19.04 10.76
N VAL A 187 2.75 18.44 10.26
CA VAL A 187 1.96 18.99 9.16
C VAL A 187 1.19 20.22 9.65
N ALA A 188 1.07 21.23 8.79
CA ALA A 188 0.18 22.35 9.06
C ALA A 188 -1.29 21.90 9.02
N PRO A 189 -2.18 22.51 9.81
CA PRO A 189 -3.62 22.27 9.71
C PRO A 189 -4.17 22.74 8.35
N GLY A 190 -5.36 22.26 7.97
CA GLY A 190 -6.09 22.72 6.78
C GLY A 190 -5.71 22.07 5.44
N GLY A 191 -4.78 21.12 5.42
CA GLY A 191 -4.42 20.35 4.21
C GLY A 191 -5.15 19.00 4.07
N PRO A 192 -4.97 18.28 2.94
CA PRO A 192 -5.48 16.93 2.79
C PRO A 192 -5.00 16.00 3.90
N PRO A 193 -5.78 14.96 4.28
CA PRO A 193 -5.42 14.07 5.37
C PRO A 193 -4.03 13.45 5.16
N VAL A 194 -3.14 13.60 6.14
CA VAL A 194 -1.83 12.96 6.13
C VAL A 194 -1.87 11.65 6.92
N CYS A 195 -1.10 10.64 6.48
CA CYS A 195 -0.94 9.39 7.22
C CYS A 195 -0.45 9.68 8.65
N PRO A 196 -1.16 9.24 9.71
CA PRO A 196 -0.78 9.52 11.09
C PRO A 196 0.61 9.01 11.50
N ALA A 197 1.11 7.98 10.82
CA ALA A 197 2.46 7.46 11.04
C ALA A 197 3.57 8.33 10.42
N GLU A 198 3.21 9.35 9.65
CA GLU A 198 4.13 10.16 8.83
C GLU A 198 3.87 11.67 8.91
N ASP A 199 2.90 12.11 9.71
CA ASP A 199 2.50 13.51 9.82
C ASP A 199 3.41 14.34 10.75
N GLY A 200 4.30 13.69 11.51
CA GLY A 200 5.24 14.37 12.41
C GLY A 200 4.60 14.93 13.68
N VAL A 201 3.31 14.68 13.92
CA VAL A 201 2.61 15.10 15.14
C VAL A 201 3.05 14.19 16.30
N PRO A 202 3.59 14.76 17.40
CA PRO A 202 3.96 14.00 18.59
C PRO A 202 2.74 13.30 19.19
N ARG A 203 2.89 12.04 19.61
CA ARG A 203 1.83 11.25 20.23
C ARG A 203 2.39 10.38 21.35
N PRO A 204 1.62 10.11 22.42
CA PRO A 204 2.05 9.21 23.49
C PRO A 204 2.40 7.81 23.00
N ARG A 205 1.70 7.34 21.95
CA ARG A 205 1.95 6.07 21.27
C ARG A 205 2.16 6.28 19.79
N ARG A 206 3.07 5.50 19.20
CA ARG A 206 3.30 5.49 17.75
C ARG A 206 2.01 5.10 17.03
N ALA A 207 1.57 5.92 16.08
CA ALA A 207 0.48 5.55 15.21
C ALA A 207 0.87 4.39 14.27
N THR A 208 0.05 3.34 14.25
CA THR A 208 0.22 2.14 13.42
C THR A 208 -1.03 1.86 12.59
N CYS A 209 -0.89 1.12 11.49
CA CYS A 209 -2.02 0.82 10.60
C CYS A 209 -3.08 -0.08 11.26
N ASP A 210 -2.69 -0.98 12.16
CA ASP A 210 -3.63 -1.83 12.90
C ASP A 210 -4.45 -1.06 13.93
N GLY A 211 -3.93 0.06 14.45
CA GLY A 211 -4.64 1.00 15.31
C GLY A 211 -5.46 2.03 14.54
N CYS A 212 -4.95 2.54 13.40
CA CYS A 212 -5.65 3.59 12.66
C CYS A 212 -6.76 3.09 11.74
N GLY A 213 -6.64 1.89 11.18
CA GLY A 213 -7.68 1.25 10.34
C GLY A 213 -7.87 1.84 8.93
N ARG A 214 -7.54 3.12 8.71
CA ARG A 214 -7.86 3.90 7.50
C ARG A 214 -7.56 3.20 6.17
N CYS A 215 -6.43 2.52 6.10
CA CYS A 215 -5.92 1.99 4.83
C CYS A 215 -6.58 0.69 4.38
N TRP A 216 -7.21 -0.03 5.31
CA TRP A 216 -7.70 -1.39 5.07
C TRP A 216 -9.17 -1.58 5.44
N HIS A 217 -9.79 -0.67 6.19
CA HIS A 217 -11.25 -0.66 6.27
C HIS A 217 -11.85 -0.30 4.90
N PRO A 218 -12.82 -1.10 4.41
CA PRO A 218 -13.59 -0.77 3.20
C PRO A 218 -14.20 0.63 3.27
N ALA A 219 -14.39 1.29 2.13
CA ALA A 219 -15.09 2.57 2.11
C ALA A 219 -16.58 2.31 2.41
N PRO A 220 -17.23 3.12 3.27
CA PRO A 220 -18.67 3.05 3.42
C PRO A 220 -19.33 3.62 2.15
N GLY A 221 -19.72 2.74 1.21
CA GLY A 221 -20.53 3.09 0.05
C GLY A 221 -19.78 3.22 -1.29
N THR A 222 -20.50 3.69 -2.30
CA THR A 222 -20.09 3.83 -3.71
C THR A 222 -19.43 5.17 -4.03
N HIS A 223 -19.40 6.11 -3.08
CA HIS A 223 -18.83 7.44 -3.24
C HIS A 223 -17.46 7.57 -2.57
N ARG A 224 -16.59 8.39 -3.17
CA ARG A 224 -15.30 8.75 -2.60
C ARG A 224 -15.48 9.77 -1.50
N THR A 225 -15.58 9.32 -0.26
CA THR A 225 -15.60 10.20 0.91
C THR A 225 -14.17 10.44 1.40
N PRO A 226 -13.73 11.70 1.58
CA PRO A 226 -12.44 12.01 2.17
C PRO A 226 -12.29 11.31 3.54
N LEU A 227 -11.10 10.81 3.84
CA LEU A 227 -10.85 10.19 5.14
C LEU A 227 -10.88 11.26 6.25
N PRO A 228 -11.54 11.01 7.40
CA PRO A 228 -11.58 11.97 8.50
C PRO A 228 -10.18 12.22 9.05
N VAL A 229 -9.90 13.46 9.49
CA VAL A 229 -8.67 13.81 10.22
C VAL A 229 -8.68 13.07 11.57
N ILE A 230 -7.53 12.56 12.01
CA ILE A 230 -7.42 11.88 13.31
C ILE A 230 -6.96 12.94 14.28
N ASP A 231 -7.78 13.21 15.28
CA ASP A 231 -7.40 14.06 16.39
C ASP A 231 -6.25 13.37 17.16
N PRO A 232 -5.08 14.02 17.32
CA PRO A 232 -3.99 13.46 18.12
C PRO A 232 -4.30 13.36 19.62
N THR A 233 -5.38 13.99 20.09
CA THR A 233 -5.79 14.04 21.50
C THR A 233 -6.87 13.03 21.88
N GLU A 234 -7.56 12.42 20.92
CA GLU A 234 -8.58 11.41 21.21
C GLU A 234 -7.94 10.10 21.70
N PRO A 235 -8.35 9.59 22.88
CA PRO A 235 -7.98 8.25 23.32
C PRO A 235 -8.61 7.20 22.40
N ARG A 236 -7.80 6.23 21.95
CA ARG A 236 -8.22 5.05 21.18
C ARG A 236 -8.01 3.79 21.97
#